data_AF-A0A813KIC0-F1
#
_entry.id   AF-A0A813KIC0-F1
#
_cell.length_a   1.000
_cell.length_b   1.000
_cell.length_c   1.000
_cell.angle_alpha   90.00
_cell.angle_beta   90.00
_cell.angle_gamma   90.00
#
_symmetry.space_group_name_H-M   'P 1'
#
loop_
_entity.id
_entity.type
_entity.pdbx_description
1 polymer ?
#
loop_
_entity_poly.entity_id
_entity_poly.type
_entity_poly.pdbx_seq_one_letter_code
_entity_poly.pdbx_strand_id
1 'polypeptide(L)'
;AYKSPGLGGQLFRRPGDQGLVSVRAAPVGCYLKAKGSQPPRTWVSGLAERLRGAGAADFVDAAQAWYVQSVDHLLKDPKAADMEGDYFIALLRECHREIYNDIDRSDPEELRGLDFVASLSNPKSKQHRYDLKKIRIPGFEEAFAELYKFKPSEGKPSSRKQRVLAKIMVDCFQLRMVDLAAVLVVGDCVTAAPPGSEVVVVMYAGGDHSKTVAEFFRARGFDSEGLVRNGLVGKENWEDDEPRGLTLPSYLHDFGELFGQE
;
A
#
# COMPACT_ATOMS: atom_id res chain seq x y z
N ALA A 1 -6.23 31.60 -1.28
CA ALA A 1 -5.85 31.03 -2.59
C ALA A 1 -4.38 30.61 -2.56
N TYR A 2 -4.10 29.32 -2.73
CA TYR A 2 -2.74 28.80 -2.86
C TYR A 2 -2.15 29.26 -4.20
N LYS A 3 -0.98 29.90 -4.17
CA LYS A 3 -0.21 30.24 -5.38
C LYS A 3 0.89 29.21 -5.56
N SER A 4 0.83 28.45 -6.66
CA SER A 4 1.88 27.52 -7.06
C SER A 4 3.20 28.27 -7.28
N PRO A 5 4.36 27.75 -6.82
CA PRO A 5 5.66 28.30 -7.20
C PRO A 5 5.84 28.08 -8.70
N GLY A 6 6.05 29.16 -9.45
CA GLY A 6 6.30 29.10 -10.90
C GLY A 6 7.45 28.15 -11.26
N LEU A 7 7.45 27.73 -12.53
CA LEU A 7 8.32 26.72 -13.18
C LEU A 7 9.85 26.97 -13.13
N GLY A 8 10.37 27.74 -12.17
CA GLY A 8 11.79 28.07 -12.01
C GLY A 8 12.33 27.97 -10.58
N GLY A 9 11.61 27.34 -9.65
CA GLY A 9 12.09 27.17 -8.26
C GLY A 9 13.24 26.18 -8.14
N GLN A 10 14.49 26.68 -8.13
CA GLN A 10 15.67 25.87 -7.83
C GLN A 10 15.52 25.25 -6.42
N LEU A 11 15.56 23.91 -6.34
CA LEU A 11 15.45 23.19 -5.06
C LEU A 11 16.63 23.56 -4.14
N PHE A 12 16.38 24.33 -3.09
CA PHE A 12 17.39 24.64 -2.08
C PHE A 12 17.74 23.40 -1.27
N ARG A 13 18.99 22.92 -1.36
CA ARG A 13 19.55 21.92 -0.44
C ARG A 13 19.91 22.57 0.90
N ARG A 14 19.63 21.88 2.01
CA ARG A 14 19.91 22.41 3.36
C ARG A 14 21.41 22.25 3.70
N PRO A 15 22.00 23.14 4.52
CA PRO A 15 23.42 23.08 4.94
C PRO A 15 23.78 21.93 5.91
N GLY A 16 23.15 20.75 5.79
CA GLY A 16 23.42 19.55 6.58
C GLY A 16 23.41 18.25 5.78
N ASP A 17 23.28 18.30 4.45
CA ASP A 17 23.29 17.13 3.55
C ASP A 17 24.72 16.57 3.30
N GLN A 18 25.59 16.55 4.32
CA GLN A 18 26.94 15.96 4.22
C GLN A 18 26.95 14.43 4.31
N GLY A 19 26.19 13.77 3.44
CA GLY A 19 26.34 12.34 3.18
C GLY A 19 25.08 11.55 3.49
N LEU A 20 24.39 11.16 2.41
CA LEU A 20 23.36 10.13 2.44
C LEU A 20 24.04 8.77 2.60
N VAL A 21 23.71 8.02 3.65
CA VAL A 21 23.92 6.57 3.62
C VAL A 21 22.95 6.01 2.58
N SER A 22 23.47 5.43 1.50
CA SER A 22 22.62 4.87 0.45
C SER A 22 21.92 3.61 0.96
N VAL A 23 20.69 3.75 1.46
CA VAL A 23 19.79 2.61 1.64
C VAL A 23 19.06 2.40 0.32
N ARG A 24 19.49 1.42 -0.47
CA ARG A 24 18.92 1.10 -1.79
C ARG A 24 17.62 0.29 -1.75
N ALA A 25 17.07 0.01 -0.57
CA ALA A 25 15.93 -0.89 -0.42
C ALA A 25 14.63 -0.21 0.01
N ALA A 26 14.68 1.01 0.53
CA ALA A 26 13.50 1.83 0.84
C ALA A 26 13.95 3.27 1.07
N PRO A 27 13.16 4.30 0.73
CA PRO A 27 13.45 5.68 1.08
C PRO A 27 13.15 5.89 2.58
N VAL A 28 13.89 5.18 3.45
CA VAL A 28 13.83 5.34 4.91
C VAL A 28 14.26 6.77 5.32
N GLY A 29 15.01 7.48 4.46
CA GLY A 29 15.37 8.89 4.67
C GLY A 29 14.24 9.88 4.39
N CYS A 30 13.14 9.45 3.77
CA CYS A 30 12.00 10.27 3.36
C CYS A 30 10.71 9.89 4.08
N TYR A 31 10.78 9.54 5.37
CA TYR A 31 9.60 9.72 6.21
C TYR A 31 9.10 11.14 5.95
N LEU A 32 7.89 11.27 5.42
CA LEU A 32 7.22 12.56 5.29
C LEU A 32 7.19 13.15 6.71
N LYS A 33 8.17 13.97 7.07
CA LYS A 33 8.29 14.49 8.43
C LYS A 33 7.11 15.42 8.63
N ALA A 34 6.36 15.24 9.72
CA ALA A 34 5.33 16.20 10.10
C ALA A 34 6.02 17.55 10.34
N LYS A 35 5.75 18.53 9.47
CA LYS A 35 6.37 19.87 9.54
C LYS A 35 6.09 20.48 10.92
N GLY A 36 7.13 20.86 11.65
CA GLY A 36 7.00 21.55 12.95
C GLY A 36 6.75 20.67 14.17
N SER A 37 6.88 19.34 14.06
CA SER A 37 6.73 18.43 15.21
C SER A 37 7.96 18.41 16.14
N GLN A 38 7.71 18.42 17.46
CA GLN A 38 8.70 18.24 18.53
C GLN A 38 8.15 17.20 19.55
N PRO A 39 8.79 16.01 19.71
CA PRO A 39 9.93 15.52 18.94
C PRO A 39 9.58 15.30 17.45
N PRO A 40 10.58 15.13 16.55
CA PRO A 40 10.33 14.86 15.14
C PRO A 40 9.43 13.63 14.94
N ARG A 41 8.29 13.83 14.27
CA ARG A 41 7.28 12.80 13.99
C ARG A 41 7.18 12.52 12.49
N THR A 42 6.79 11.30 12.13
CA THR A 42 6.30 10.99 10.78
C THR A 42 4.93 11.66 10.59
N TRP A 43 4.54 11.97 9.36
CA TRP A 43 3.26 12.61 9.06
C TRP A 43 2.06 11.81 9.60
N VAL A 44 2.09 10.48 9.47
CA VAL A 44 1.10 9.55 10.03
C VAL A 44 1.06 9.64 11.55
N SER A 45 2.22 9.63 12.23
CA SER A 45 2.24 9.80 13.69
C SER A 45 1.80 11.20 14.13
N GLY A 46 2.05 12.24 13.32
CA GLY A 46 1.56 13.59 13.58
C GLY A 46 0.05 13.72 13.42
N LEU A 47 -0.55 13.02 12.45
CA LEU A 47 -2.01 12.92 12.29
C LEU A 47 -2.66 12.26 13.50
N ALA A 48 -2.14 11.10 13.92
CA ALA A 48 -2.62 10.37 15.09
C ALA A 48 -2.65 11.25 16.36
N GLU A 49 -1.60 12.05 16.58
CA GLU A 49 -1.53 12.91 17.76
C GLU A 49 -2.46 14.11 17.70
N ARG A 50 -2.66 14.71 16.51
CA ARG A 50 -3.66 15.78 16.35
C ARG A 50 -5.05 15.27 16.68
N LEU A 51 -5.39 14.08 16.18
CA LEU A 51 -6.66 13.42 16.47
C LEU A 51 -6.84 13.11 17.95
N ARG A 52 -5.81 12.58 18.61
CA ARG A 52 -5.83 12.40 20.07
C ARG A 52 -6.04 13.72 20.80
N GLY A 53 -5.35 14.78 20.39
CA GLY A 53 -5.53 16.13 20.93
C GLY A 53 -6.92 16.72 20.69
N ALA A 54 -7.60 16.31 19.61
CA ALA A 54 -8.98 16.67 19.29
C ALA A 54 -10.03 15.77 19.99
N GLY A 55 -9.60 14.86 20.88
CA GLY A 55 -10.51 13.97 21.62
C GLY A 55 -10.89 12.68 20.87
N ALA A 56 -10.29 12.40 19.71
CA ALA A 56 -10.56 11.21 18.90
C ALA A 56 -9.61 10.04 19.19
N ALA A 57 -9.21 9.85 20.46
CA ALA A 57 -8.24 8.82 20.84
C ALA A 57 -8.71 7.40 20.48
N ASP A 58 -9.97 7.06 20.77
CA ASP A 58 -10.55 5.73 20.47
C ASP A 58 -10.56 5.42 18.96
N PHE A 59 -10.71 6.45 18.12
CA PHE A 59 -10.63 6.30 16.66
C PHE A 59 -9.19 5.99 16.23
N VAL A 60 -8.21 6.71 16.78
CA VAL A 60 -6.79 6.50 16.48
C VAL A 60 -6.35 5.10 16.90
N ASP A 61 -6.73 4.67 18.10
CA ASP A 61 -6.33 3.36 18.62
C ASP A 61 -6.97 2.22 17.82
N ALA A 62 -8.23 2.39 17.40
CA ALA A 62 -8.87 1.45 16.47
C ALA A 62 -8.19 1.40 15.10
N ALA A 63 -7.81 2.56 14.53
CA ALA A 63 -7.10 2.62 13.26
C ALA A 63 -5.71 1.96 13.35
N GLN A 64 -4.98 2.17 14.44
CA GLN A 64 -3.68 1.56 14.67
C GLN A 64 -3.79 0.04 14.91
N ALA A 65 -4.79 -0.42 15.66
CA ALA A 65 -5.05 -1.84 15.85
C ALA A 65 -5.40 -2.52 14.52
N TRP A 66 -6.25 -1.87 13.72
CA TRP A 66 -6.60 -2.35 12.38
C TRP A 66 -5.37 -2.44 11.47
N TYR A 67 -4.50 -1.42 11.44
CA TYR A 67 -3.26 -1.46 10.67
C TYR A 67 -2.39 -2.68 11.02
N VAL A 68 -2.21 -2.96 12.31
CA VAL A 68 -1.44 -4.13 12.77
C VAL A 68 -2.08 -5.43 12.29
N GLN A 69 -3.40 -5.56 12.41
CA GLN A 69 -4.14 -6.74 11.93
C GLN A 69 -4.04 -6.91 10.41
N SER A 70 -4.15 -5.82 9.65
CA SER A 70 -4.00 -5.85 8.20
C SER A 70 -2.60 -6.25 7.77
N VAL A 71 -1.56 -5.77 8.46
CA VAL A 71 -0.18 -6.17 8.21
C VAL A 71 0.04 -7.65 8.55
N ASP A 72 -0.46 -8.11 9.69
CA ASP A 72 -0.39 -9.52 10.08
C ASP A 72 -1.05 -10.44 9.04
N HIS A 73 -2.22 -10.03 8.52
CA HIS A 73 -2.91 -10.74 7.46
C HIS A 73 -2.04 -10.88 6.19
N LEU A 74 -1.43 -9.78 5.72
CA LEU A 74 -0.53 -9.82 4.55
C LEU A 74 0.67 -10.74 4.79
N LEU A 75 1.25 -10.71 5.99
CA LEU A 75 2.46 -11.44 6.31
C LEU A 75 2.25 -12.92 6.62
N LYS A 76 1.02 -13.33 6.93
CA LYS A 76 0.66 -14.72 7.23
C LYS A 76 0.76 -15.62 5.99
N ASP A 77 0.28 -15.12 4.85
CA ASP A 77 0.45 -15.77 3.55
C ASP A 77 0.71 -14.71 2.48
N PRO A 78 1.96 -14.23 2.35
CA PRO A 78 2.28 -13.16 1.40
C PRO A 78 2.02 -13.58 -0.05
N LYS A 79 2.00 -14.89 -0.35
CA LYS A 79 1.66 -15.38 -1.68
C LYS A 79 0.17 -15.26 -1.94
N ALA A 80 -0.69 -15.55 -0.96
CA ALA A 80 -2.13 -15.39 -1.12
C ALA A 80 -2.57 -13.92 -1.10
N ALA A 81 -1.89 -13.10 -0.30
CA ALA A 81 -2.26 -11.71 -0.03
C ALA A 81 -1.84 -10.70 -1.12
N ASP A 82 -0.91 -11.09 -1.99
CA ASP A 82 -0.46 -10.32 -3.15
C ASP A 82 -1.33 -10.65 -4.37
N MET A 83 -2.40 -9.87 -4.59
CA MET A 83 -3.36 -10.15 -5.66
C MET A 83 -2.73 -10.04 -7.05
N GLU A 84 -1.86 -9.05 -7.26
CA GLU A 84 -1.16 -8.83 -8.53
C GLU A 84 -0.05 -9.88 -8.80
N GLY A 85 0.35 -10.69 -7.81
CA GLY A 85 1.37 -11.74 -7.98
C GLY A 85 2.81 -11.25 -8.08
N ASP A 86 3.05 -9.97 -7.81
CA ASP A 86 4.34 -9.32 -7.85
C ASP A 86 5.39 -9.93 -6.91
N TYR A 87 4.99 -10.29 -5.68
CA TYR A 87 5.84 -10.93 -4.69
C TYR A 87 6.25 -12.32 -5.15
N PHE A 88 5.32 -13.07 -5.73
CA PHE A 88 5.59 -14.42 -6.22
C PHE A 88 6.55 -14.38 -7.42
N ILE A 89 6.30 -13.50 -8.38
CA ILE A 89 7.19 -13.25 -9.53
C ILE A 89 8.58 -12.80 -9.06
N ALA A 90 8.66 -11.88 -8.10
CA ALA A 90 9.93 -11.42 -7.55
C ALA A 90 10.70 -12.56 -6.86
N LEU A 91 10.01 -13.42 -6.10
CA LEU A 91 10.61 -14.59 -5.47
C LEU A 91 11.15 -15.56 -6.52
N LEU A 92 10.38 -15.87 -7.56
CA LEU A 92 10.81 -16.73 -8.67
C LEU A 92 12.06 -16.16 -9.33
N ARG A 93 12.07 -14.86 -9.64
CA ARG A 93 13.22 -14.19 -10.29
C ARG A 93 14.51 -14.30 -9.46
N GLU A 94 14.40 -14.11 -8.16
CA GLU A 94 15.56 -14.05 -7.27
C GLU A 94 16.03 -15.43 -6.79
N CYS A 95 15.10 -16.36 -6.53
CA CYS A 95 15.36 -17.63 -5.84
C CYS A 95 15.18 -18.88 -6.73
N HIS A 96 14.40 -18.80 -7.81
CA HIS A 96 14.07 -19.92 -8.70
C HIS A 96 14.24 -19.50 -10.17
N ARG A 97 15.41 -18.96 -10.49
CA ARG A 97 15.66 -18.24 -11.75
C ARG A 97 15.52 -19.15 -12.98
N GLU A 98 15.86 -20.42 -12.84
CA GLU A 98 15.66 -21.47 -13.84
C GLU A 98 14.19 -21.63 -14.20
N ILE A 99 13.30 -21.67 -13.20
CA ILE A 99 11.85 -21.74 -13.40
C ILE A 99 11.38 -20.43 -14.03
N TYR A 100 11.76 -19.29 -13.44
CA TYR A 100 11.37 -17.97 -13.92
C TYR A 100 11.67 -17.74 -15.41
N ASN A 101 12.82 -18.23 -15.88
CA ASN A 101 13.23 -18.07 -17.27
C ASN A 101 12.53 -19.03 -18.25
N ASP A 102 11.89 -20.08 -17.75
CA ASP A 102 11.34 -21.19 -18.57
C ASP A 102 9.83 -21.33 -18.45
N ILE A 103 9.12 -20.29 -17.99
CA ILE A 103 7.66 -20.29 -17.86
C ILE A 103 7.07 -19.03 -18.49
N ASP A 104 5.80 -19.11 -18.88
CA ASP A 104 5.02 -17.92 -19.21
C ASP A 104 4.73 -17.12 -17.93
N ARG A 105 4.92 -15.80 -18.01
CA ARG A 105 4.79 -14.83 -16.92
C ARG A 105 3.97 -13.61 -17.35
N SER A 106 3.24 -13.72 -18.46
CA SER A 106 2.38 -12.66 -18.99
C SER A 106 1.24 -12.29 -18.03
N ASP A 107 0.79 -13.27 -17.24
CA ASP A 107 -0.21 -13.09 -16.19
C ASP A 107 0.34 -13.55 -14.82
N PRO A 108 0.94 -12.64 -14.04
CA PRO A 108 1.42 -12.91 -12.68
C PRO A 108 0.33 -13.36 -11.69
N GLU A 109 -0.89 -12.83 -11.83
CA GLU A 109 -2.03 -13.16 -10.95
C GLU A 109 -2.43 -14.62 -11.16
N GLU A 110 -2.62 -15.05 -12.41
CA GLU A 110 -2.92 -16.44 -12.75
C GLU A 110 -1.79 -17.36 -12.27
N LEU A 111 -0.54 -17.00 -12.57
CA LEU A 111 0.62 -17.84 -12.25
C LEU A 111 0.75 -18.13 -10.76
N ARG A 112 0.44 -17.14 -9.92
CA ARG A 112 0.44 -17.27 -8.46
C ARG A 112 -0.57 -18.31 -7.96
N GLY A 113 -1.71 -18.43 -8.63
CA GLY A 113 -2.78 -19.38 -8.32
C GLY A 113 -2.57 -20.81 -8.83
N LEU A 114 -1.62 -21.02 -9.75
CA LEU A 114 -1.37 -22.34 -10.33
C LEU A 114 -0.59 -23.26 -9.38
N ASP A 115 -1.01 -24.53 -9.30
CA ASP A 115 -0.24 -25.58 -8.62
C ASP A 115 0.98 -26.02 -9.46
N PHE A 116 0.83 -26.03 -10.79
CA PHE A 116 1.86 -26.48 -11.73
C PHE A 116 1.84 -25.68 -13.04
N VAL A 117 3.01 -25.30 -13.52
CA VAL A 117 3.18 -24.59 -14.81
C VAL A 117 4.03 -25.42 -15.78
N ALA A 118 3.72 -25.33 -17.07
CA ALA A 118 4.49 -26.03 -18.11
C ALA A 118 5.81 -25.29 -18.40
N SER A 119 6.88 -26.06 -18.65
CA SER A 119 8.12 -25.55 -19.22
C SER A 119 7.89 -25.03 -20.63
N LEU A 120 8.38 -23.83 -20.94
CA LEU A 120 8.42 -23.28 -22.30
C LEU A 120 9.36 -24.08 -23.21
N SER A 121 10.44 -24.62 -22.64
CA SER A 121 11.35 -25.51 -23.36
C SER A 121 10.70 -26.85 -23.72
N ASN A 122 9.73 -27.33 -22.93
CA ASN A 122 9.06 -28.63 -23.13
C ASN A 122 7.52 -28.55 -22.91
N PRO A 123 6.78 -27.76 -23.70
CA PRO A 123 5.41 -27.36 -23.37
C PRO A 123 4.39 -28.51 -23.39
N LYS A 124 4.70 -29.59 -24.13
CA LYS A 124 3.82 -30.77 -24.24
C LYS A 124 4.12 -31.86 -23.21
N SER A 125 5.21 -31.74 -22.45
CA SER A 125 5.65 -32.80 -21.55
C SER A 125 5.07 -32.63 -20.14
N LYS A 126 4.24 -33.59 -19.71
CA LYS A 126 3.73 -33.62 -18.32
C LYS A 126 4.83 -33.84 -17.28
N GLN A 127 5.98 -34.40 -17.67
CA GLN A 127 7.12 -34.65 -16.78
C GLN A 127 8.00 -33.41 -16.56
N HIS A 128 7.93 -32.42 -17.46
CA HIS A 128 8.73 -31.19 -17.39
C HIS A 128 7.89 -30.01 -16.91
N ARG A 129 6.94 -30.26 -16.00
CA ARG A 129 6.17 -29.20 -15.33
C ARG A 129 6.87 -28.79 -14.04
N TYR A 130 6.86 -27.50 -13.75
CA TYR A 130 7.35 -26.97 -12.47
C TYR A 130 6.22 -26.98 -11.44
N ASP A 131 6.52 -27.49 -10.24
CA ASP A 131 5.62 -27.52 -9.09
C ASP A 131 5.67 -26.18 -8.35
N LEU A 132 4.74 -25.28 -8.67
CA LEU A 132 4.65 -23.95 -8.08
C LEU A 132 4.03 -23.99 -6.68
N LYS A 133 3.26 -25.02 -6.36
CA LYS A 133 2.66 -25.24 -5.04
C LYS A 133 3.71 -25.41 -3.95
N LYS A 134 4.85 -26.03 -4.27
CA LYS A 134 5.98 -26.18 -3.36
C LYS A 134 6.77 -24.89 -3.15
N ILE A 135 6.60 -23.89 -4.01
CA ILE A 135 7.26 -22.59 -3.88
C ILE A 135 6.39 -21.70 -3.00
N ARG A 136 6.82 -21.54 -1.75
CA ARG A 136 6.16 -20.70 -0.75
C ARG A 136 6.96 -19.44 -0.49
N ILE A 137 6.24 -18.32 -0.33
CA ILE A 137 6.82 -17.14 0.29
C ILE A 137 6.76 -17.37 1.81
N PRO A 138 7.91 -17.38 2.52
CA PRO A 138 7.92 -17.53 3.96
C PRO A 138 7.10 -16.42 4.64
N GLY A 139 6.35 -16.79 5.68
CA GLY A 139 5.65 -15.82 6.53
C GLY A 139 6.62 -15.03 7.41
N PHE A 140 6.08 -14.11 8.22
CA PHE A 140 6.86 -13.14 9.01
C PHE A 140 8.05 -13.76 9.78
N GLU A 141 7.78 -14.73 10.65
CA GLU A 141 8.79 -15.32 11.54
C GLU A 141 9.91 -16.03 10.77
N GLU A 142 9.56 -16.85 9.78
CA GLU A 142 10.53 -17.57 8.95
C GLU A 142 11.37 -16.62 8.12
N ALA A 143 10.74 -15.57 7.58
CA ALA A 143 11.42 -14.57 6.80
C ALA A 143 12.36 -13.73 7.70
N PHE A 144 11.96 -13.39 8.93
CA PHE A 144 12.81 -12.67 9.89
C PHE A 144 14.00 -13.52 10.34
N ALA A 145 13.78 -14.81 10.61
CA ALA A 145 14.85 -15.75 10.91
C ALA A 145 15.88 -15.83 9.78
N GLU A 146 15.47 -15.75 8.51
CA GLU A 146 16.37 -15.70 7.35
C GLU A 146 17.14 -14.37 7.26
N LEU A 147 16.47 -13.24 7.52
CA LEU A 147 17.09 -11.92 7.53
C LEU A 147 18.10 -11.76 8.67
N TYR A 148 17.83 -12.34 9.85
CA TYR A 148 18.71 -12.26 11.01
C TYR A 148 20.05 -12.98 10.80
N LYS A 149 20.12 -13.90 9.84
CA LYS A 149 21.40 -14.54 9.44
C LYS A 149 22.33 -13.56 8.73
N PHE A 150 21.83 -12.44 8.22
CA PHE A 150 22.65 -11.41 7.61
C PHE A 150 23.40 -10.63 8.69
N LYS A 151 24.74 -10.68 8.63
CA LYS A 151 25.63 -9.98 9.56
C LYS A 151 26.45 -8.93 8.81
N PRO A 152 26.03 -7.64 8.82
CA PRO A 152 26.73 -6.56 8.11
C PRO A 152 28.20 -6.43 8.52
N SER A 153 28.52 -6.73 9.78
CA SER A 153 29.87 -6.67 10.34
C SER A 153 30.84 -7.67 9.71
N GLU A 154 30.35 -8.72 9.05
CA GLU A 154 31.18 -9.72 8.38
C GLU A 154 31.60 -9.30 6.95
N GLY A 155 31.15 -8.14 6.46
CA GLY A 155 31.48 -7.62 5.12
C GLY A 155 30.94 -8.44 3.96
N LYS A 156 30.12 -9.47 4.22
CA LYS A 156 29.48 -10.30 3.19
C LYS A 156 28.23 -9.60 2.65
N PRO A 157 27.98 -9.64 1.33
CA PRO A 157 26.72 -9.16 0.78
C PRO A 157 25.54 -10.06 1.20
N SER A 158 24.34 -9.48 1.25
CA SER A 158 23.12 -10.24 1.51
C SER A 158 22.78 -11.20 0.36
N SER A 159 22.16 -12.33 0.70
CA SER A 159 21.72 -13.32 -0.28
C SER A 159 20.52 -12.80 -1.09
N ARG A 160 20.28 -13.39 -2.27
CA ARG A 160 19.10 -13.05 -3.10
C ARG A 160 17.79 -13.24 -2.33
N LYS A 161 17.70 -14.35 -1.59
CA LYS A 161 16.57 -14.66 -0.70
C LYS A 161 16.39 -13.59 0.37
N GLN A 162 17.45 -13.17 1.04
CA GLN A 162 17.37 -12.09 2.03
C GLN A 162 16.88 -10.77 1.42
N ARG A 163 17.35 -10.41 0.21
CA ARG A 163 16.92 -9.18 -0.45
C ARG A 163 15.44 -9.19 -0.82
N VAL A 164 14.94 -10.28 -1.40
CA VAL A 164 13.53 -10.36 -1.80
C VAL A 164 12.59 -10.41 -0.60
N LEU A 165 12.95 -11.15 0.46
CA LEU A 165 12.16 -11.19 1.69
C LEU A 165 12.12 -9.84 2.41
N ALA A 166 13.26 -9.15 2.50
CA ALA A 166 13.29 -7.80 3.07
C ALA A 166 12.38 -6.83 2.29
N LYS A 167 12.38 -6.92 0.95
CA LYS A 167 11.49 -6.11 0.12
C LYS A 167 10.02 -6.41 0.40
N ILE A 168 9.62 -7.70 0.36
CA ILE A 168 8.23 -8.12 0.60
C ILE A 168 7.74 -7.64 1.98
N MET A 169 8.56 -7.80 3.02
CA MET A 169 8.21 -7.31 4.35
C MET A 169 7.97 -5.81 4.36
N VAL A 170 8.94 -5.03 3.88
CA VAL A 170 8.82 -3.56 3.87
C VAL A 170 7.57 -3.14 3.12
N ASP A 171 7.28 -3.79 2.00
CA ASP A 171 6.13 -3.48 1.17
C ASP A 171 4.80 -3.75 1.89
N CYS A 172 4.67 -4.89 2.60
CA CYS A 172 3.48 -5.18 3.43
C CYS A 172 3.19 -4.06 4.45
N PHE A 173 4.22 -3.59 5.15
CA PHE A 173 4.07 -2.48 6.10
C PHE A 173 3.74 -1.17 5.38
N GLN A 174 4.43 -0.86 4.27
CA GLN A 174 4.24 0.39 3.54
C GLN A 174 2.84 0.50 2.92
N LEU A 175 2.35 -0.58 2.29
CA LEU A 175 1.02 -0.63 1.70
C LEU A 175 -0.05 -0.31 2.73
N ARG A 176 -0.04 -0.99 3.89
CA ARG A 176 -1.04 -0.74 4.94
C ARG A 176 -0.84 0.60 5.64
N MET A 177 0.37 1.15 5.65
CA MET A 177 0.63 2.47 6.23
C MET A 177 -0.02 3.58 5.40
N VAL A 178 -0.12 3.41 4.07
CA VAL A 178 -0.89 4.31 3.20
C VAL A 178 -2.37 4.29 3.58
N ASP A 179 -2.94 3.10 3.80
CA ASP A 179 -4.35 2.98 4.18
C ASP A 179 -4.63 3.56 5.57
N LEU A 180 -3.73 3.30 6.54
CA LEU A 180 -3.80 3.93 7.86
C LEU A 180 -3.77 5.46 7.74
N ALA A 181 -2.90 5.99 6.88
CA ALA A 181 -2.82 7.42 6.67
C ALA A 181 -4.13 7.99 6.08
N ALA A 182 -4.74 7.30 5.10
CA ALA A 182 -6.02 7.69 4.54
C ALA A 182 -7.12 7.75 5.61
N VAL A 183 -7.23 6.70 6.44
CA VAL A 183 -8.18 6.64 7.57
C VAL A 183 -7.96 7.81 8.54
N LEU A 184 -6.71 8.08 8.93
CA LEU A 184 -6.41 9.18 9.85
C LEU A 184 -6.66 10.55 9.23
N VAL A 185 -6.46 10.73 7.92
CA VAL A 185 -6.79 11.98 7.21
C VAL A 185 -8.30 12.22 7.22
N VAL A 186 -9.11 11.18 6.97
CA VAL A 186 -10.57 11.29 7.07
C VAL A 186 -10.97 11.76 8.47
N GLY A 187 -10.38 11.16 9.52
CA GLY A 187 -10.58 11.62 10.89
C GLY A 187 -10.19 13.09 11.09
N ASP A 188 -9.01 13.50 10.58
CA ASP A 188 -8.48 14.86 10.73
C ASP A 188 -9.44 15.87 10.06
N CYS A 189 -9.97 15.54 8.90
CA CYS A 189 -11.01 16.32 8.21
C CYS A 189 -12.30 16.44 9.04
N VAL A 190 -12.81 15.33 9.58
CA VAL A 190 -14.04 15.33 10.39
C VAL A 190 -13.88 16.14 11.67
N THR A 191 -12.76 15.97 12.38
CA THR A 191 -12.49 16.72 13.63
C THR A 191 -12.23 18.21 13.42
N ALA A 192 -11.81 18.61 12.22
CA ALA A 192 -11.63 20.01 11.85
C ALA A 192 -12.94 20.69 11.42
N ALA A 193 -13.99 19.92 11.12
CA ALA A 193 -15.29 20.46 10.73
C ALA A 193 -16.07 20.99 11.95
N PRO A 194 -16.89 22.05 11.81
CA PRO A 194 -17.77 22.50 12.88
C PRO A 194 -18.74 21.40 13.33
N PRO A 195 -19.08 21.32 14.62
CA PRO A 195 -20.06 20.35 15.10
C PRO A 195 -21.40 20.47 14.35
N GLY A 196 -21.93 19.34 13.90
CA GLY A 196 -23.17 19.27 13.14
C GLY A 196 -23.04 19.57 11.65
N SER A 197 -21.84 19.89 11.15
CA SER A 197 -21.60 20.02 9.71
C SER A 197 -21.60 18.65 9.02
N GLU A 198 -22.18 18.60 7.83
CA GLU A 198 -22.03 17.48 6.92
C GLU A 198 -20.62 17.50 6.30
N VAL A 199 -19.93 16.36 6.34
CA VAL A 199 -18.57 16.20 5.83
C VAL A 199 -18.57 15.16 4.73
N VAL A 200 -18.28 15.59 3.51
CA VAL A 200 -18.10 14.70 2.35
C VAL A 200 -16.60 14.54 2.08
N VAL A 201 -16.14 13.28 2.08
CA VAL A 201 -14.75 12.94 1.76
C VAL A 201 -14.69 12.15 0.46
N VAL A 202 -14.03 12.73 -0.55
CA VAL A 202 -13.76 12.05 -1.82
C VAL A 202 -12.33 11.50 -1.78
N MET A 203 -12.21 10.17 -1.79
CA MET A 203 -10.92 9.49 -1.78
C MET A 203 -10.56 8.98 -3.18
N TYR A 204 -9.42 9.44 -3.69
CA TYR A 204 -8.82 8.94 -4.93
C TYR A 204 -7.72 7.94 -4.57
N ALA A 205 -7.99 6.65 -4.77
CA ALA A 205 -7.04 5.58 -4.50
C ALA A 205 -7.24 4.40 -5.46
N GLY A 206 -6.25 3.52 -5.57
CA GLY A 206 -6.41 2.24 -6.26
C GLY A 206 -7.52 1.39 -5.63
N GLY A 207 -8.06 0.41 -6.38
CA GLY A 207 -9.18 -0.43 -5.95
C GLY A 207 -8.94 -1.07 -4.58
N ASP A 208 -7.77 -1.66 -4.39
CA ASP A 208 -7.37 -2.34 -3.15
C ASP A 208 -7.37 -1.42 -1.94
N HIS A 209 -6.75 -0.25 -2.07
CA HIS A 209 -6.70 0.76 -1.02
C HIS A 209 -8.12 1.28 -0.72
N SER A 210 -8.92 1.52 -1.76
CA SER A 210 -10.31 1.97 -1.62
C SER A 210 -11.17 1.00 -0.85
N LYS A 211 -11.09 -0.29 -1.22
CA LYS A 211 -11.81 -1.37 -0.55
C LYS A 211 -11.35 -1.55 0.90
N THR A 212 -10.04 -1.56 1.11
CA THR A 212 -9.42 -1.69 2.43
C THR A 212 -9.89 -0.60 3.39
N VAL A 213 -9.85 0.67 2.97
CA VAL A 213 -10.29 1.81 3.79
C VAL A 213 -11.80 1.77 4.03
N ALA A 214 -12.59 1.40 3.01
CA ALA A 214 -14.04 1.26 3.16
C ALA A 214 -14.41 0.17 4.17
N GLU A 215 -13.70 -0.96 4.20
CA GLU A 215 -13.89 -2.03 5.18
C GLU A 215 -13.66 -1.55 6.62
N PHE A 216 -12.65 -0.71 6.86
CA PHE A 216 -12.43 -0.08 8.17
C PHE A 216 -13.64 0.75 8.63
N PHE A 217 -14.18 1.62 7.77
CA PHE A 217 -15.33 2.45 8.12
C PHE A 217 -16.61 1.61 8.29
N ARG A 218 -16.82 0.58 7.45
CA ARG A 218 -17.94 -0.35 7.61
C ARG A 218 -17.92 -1.08 8.95
N ALA A 219 -16.76 -1.53 9.40
CA ALA A 219 -16.62 -2.15 10.72
C ALA A 219 -16.98 -1.19 11.87
N ARG A 220 -17.03 0.11 11.62
CA ARG A 220 -17.42 1.15 12.59
C ARG A 220 -18.86 1.63 12.41
N GLY A 221 -19.66 0.96 11.58
CA GLY A 221 -21.08 1.26 11.40
C GLY A 221 -21.39 2.27 10.31
N PHE A 222 -20.42 2.67 9.48
CA PHE A 222 -20.71 3.43 8.27
C PHE A 222 -21.20 2.47 7.18
N ASP A 223 -22.27 2.82 6.49
CA ASP A 223 -22.75 2.05 5.34
C ASP A 223 -22.76 2.91 4.08
N SER A 224 -23.33 2.35 3.03
CA SER A 224 -23.46 3.01 1.74
C SER A 224 -24.91 3.37 1.42
N GLU A 225 -25.77 3.44 2.43
CA GLU A 225 -27.16 3.82 2.26
C GLU A 225 -27.23 5.24 1.66
N GLY A 226 -28.10 5.44 0.67
CA GLY A 226 -28.23 6.71 -0.04
C GLY A 226 -27.14 7.02 -1.07
N LEU A 227 -26.05 6.24 -1.13
CA LEU A 227 -24.97 6.46 -2.10
C LEU A 227 -25.21 5.68 -3.39
N VAL A 228 -25.13 6.37 -4.53
CA VAL A 228 -25.16 5.73 -5.85
C VAL A 228 -23.97 4.78 -5.98
N ARG A 229 -24.22 3.55 -6.46
CA ARG A 229 -23.20 2.49 -6.64
C ARG A 229 -22.38 2.22 -5.37
N ASN A 230 -23.01 2.30 -4.20
CA ASN A 230 -22.36 2.12 -2.90
C ASN A 230 -21.20 3.09 -2.65
N GLY A 231 -21.24 4.29 -3.25
CA GLY A 231 -20.19 5.31 -3.12
C GLY A 231 -18.95 5.07 -3.98
N LEU A 232 -18.97 4.05 -4.85
CA LEU A 232 -17.84 3.73 -5.73
C LEU A 232 -18.01 4.39 -7.10
N VAL A 233 -16.97 5.12 -7.52
CA VAL A 233 -16.86 5.67 -8.88
C VAL A 233 -15.60 5.13 -9.54
N GLY A 234 -15.79 4.42 -10.65
CA GLY A 234 -14.73 3.74 -11.39
C GLY A 234 -14.97 2.23 -11.51
N LYS A 235 -13.99 1.54 -12.10
CA LYS A 235 -13.93 0.06 -12.19
C LYS A 235 -12.48 -0.40 -12.09
N GLU A 236 -12.28 -1.65 -11.68
CA GLU A 236 -10.95 -2.24 -11.49
C GLU A 236 -10.27 -2.55 -12.84
N ASN A 237 -11.04 -3.07 -13.80
CA ASN A 237 -10.52 -3.48 -15.11
C ASN A 237 -10.93 -2.48 -16.19
N TRP A 238 -9.99 -1.63 -16.58
CA TRP A 238 -10.11 -0.77 -17.75
C TRP A 238 -9.48 -1.46 -18.96
N GLU A 239 -10.20 -1.47 -20.09
CA GLU A 239 -9.58 -1.84 -21.36
C GLU A 239 -8.63 -0.71 -21.81
N ASP A 240 -7.59 -1.04 -22.57
CA ASP A 240 -6.54 -0.09 -22.94
C ASP A 240 -7.04 1.11 -23.75
N ASP A 241 -8.16 0.94 -24.46
CA ASP A 241 -8.83 1.95 -25.26
C ASP A 241 -9.92 2.73 -24.51
N GLU A 242 -10.23 2.36 -23.27
CA GLU A 242 -11.26 3.05 -22.50
C GLU A 242 -10.76 4.37 -21.91
N PRO A 243 -11.54 5.45 -22.04
CA PRO A 243 -11.20 6.72 -21.41
C PRO A 243 -11.21 6.56 -19.89
N ARG A 244 -10.03 6.64 -19.27
CA ARG A 244 -9.83 6.60 -17.80
C ARG A 244 -10.35 7.84 -17.06
N GLY A 245 -11.18 8.64 -17.72
CA GLY A 245 -11.85 9.79 -17.13
C GLY A 245 -13.00 9.33 -16.25
N LEU A 246 -13.01 9.77 -14.99
CA LEU A 246 -14.13 9.50 -14.09
C LEU A 246 -15.25 10.50 -14.38
N THR A 247 -16.39 10.02 -14.89
CA THR A 247 -17.64 10.78 -14.81
C THR A 247 -18.15 10.65 -13.39
N LEU A 248 -17.83 11.62 -12.55
CA LEU A 248 -18.37 11.71 -11.20
C LEU A 248 -19.86 12.07 -11.28
N PRO A 249 -20.73 11.52 -10.41
CA PRO A 249 -22.04 12.10 -10.18
C PRO A 249 -21.95 13.59 -9.85
N SER A 250 -22.89 14.40 -10.32
CA SER A 250 -22.93 15.86 -10.11
C SER A 250 -22.76 16.21 -8.63
N TYR A 251 -23.45 15.53 -7.71
CA TYR A 251 -23.28 15.71 -6.26
C TYR A 251 -21.87 15.44 -5.70
N LEU A 252 -20.87 14.96 -6.45
CA LEU A 252 -19.46 14.83 -5.99
C LEU A 252 -18.54 15.95 -6.51
N HIS A 253 -18.99 16.77 -7.45
CA HIS A 253 -18.16 17.81 -8.08
C HIS A 253 -18.90 19.12 -8.37
N ASP A 254 -20.23 19.10 -8.34
CA ASP A 254 -21.12 20.24 -8.32
C ASP A 254 -21.39 20.64 -6.87
N PHE A 255 -20.66 21.67 -6.41
CA PHE A 255 -20.82 22.25 -5.07
C PHE A 255 -22.24 22.78 -4.82
N GLY A 256 -22.99 23.13 -5.87
CA GLY A 256 -24.39 23.57 -5.76
C GLY A 256 -25.34 22.42 -5.44
N GLU A 257 -25.03 21.19 -5.82
CA GLU A 257 -25.79 20.00 -5.41
C GLU A 257 -25.30 19.44 -4.06
N LEU A 258 -24.00 19.53 -3.81
CA LEU A 258 -23.35 19.08 -2.57
C LEU A 258 -23.76 19.89 -1.34
N PHE A 259 -24.02 21.19 -1.54
CA PHE A 259 -24.37 22.14 -0.49
C PHE A 259 -25.67 22.89 -0.82
N GLY A 260 -26.57 22.26 -1.58
CA GLY A 260 -27.75 22.89 -2.17
C GLY A 260 -28.69 23.60 -1.20
N GLN A 261 -28.65 24.94 -1.31
CA GLN A 261 -29.65 25.99 -1.02
C GLN A 261 -30.55 25.82 0.22
N GLU A 262 -30.13 26.44 1.32
CA GLU A 262 -31.05 27.27 2.12
C GLU A 262 -31.29 28.62 1.42
#